data_AF-A0A7S2HMS2-F1
#
_entry.id   AF-A0A7S2HMS2-F1
#
_cell.length_a   1.000
_cell.length_b   1.000
_cell.length_c   1.000
_cell.angle_alpha   90.00
_cell.angle_beta   90.00
_cell.angle_gamma   90.00
#
_symmetry.space_group_name_H-M   'P 1'
#
loop_
_entity.id
_entity.type
_entity.pdbx_description
1 polymer ?
#
loop_
_entity_poly.entity_id
_entity_poly.type
_entity_poly.pdbx_seq_one_letter_code
_entity_poly.pdbx_strand_id
1 'polypeptide(L)'
;LDWACGGETGGRGCFRQTLMEAVALAAGPQLSRTGRRTLTRALVRRLLSRTALAFVAGGIFVSLLRKAHEVWLRVRQARAEFLWRRHVDFSEVQACLLSTEHLQSLGRVEKRTLFVKPIAEVFKNEYILAQVLEAAEKAAISKDPMLMVHLSGEEKWHVLNTCTNHLGSCFAPYHVFFNEARRTQTYYRSAWYCFTLTCHQTESAGRWFITPHHPVGAGDCGILRIRIVMANEQELRDIAAGTQAPPDSGMFNGRHQERWSVFRRFSELFNRQLCRAGDGHLHGQKAPSKKVSHSLGLSAQGDDSPPGIEPEDNAIQRIHIPFPSSKGRGDAEEPTEDQSVAKDVVLFS
;
A
#
# COMPACT_ATOMS: atom_id res chain seq x y z
N LEU A 1 -6.42 -41.35 2.36
CA LEU A 1 -5.08 -41.73 2.86
C LEU A 1 -5.25 -42.12 4.31
N ASP A 2 -5.68 -43.37 4.46
CA ASP A 2 -6.00 -44.05 5.70
C ASP A 2 -4.78 -44.18 6.59
N TRP A 3 -4.90 -43.77 7.85
CA TRP A 3 -3.93 -44.09 8.90
C TRP A 3 -4.57 -45.08 9.88
N ALA A 4 -4.22 -46.34 9.63
CA ALA A 4 -4.19 -47.52 10.48
C ALA A 4 -4.75 -47.40 11.92
N CYS A 5 -5.87 -48.09 12.13
CA CYS A 5 -6.14 -48.81 13.37
C CYS A 5 -5.11 -49.92 13.57
N GLY A 6 -4.44 -49.95 14.72
CA GLY A 6 -3.53 -51.02 15.09
C GLY A 6 -3.61 -51.35 16.58
N GLY A 7 -4.03 -52.58 16.88
CA GLY A 7 -3.40 -53.42 17.89
C GLY A 7 -3.89 -53.30 19.33
N GLU A 8 -4.95 -54.04 19.63
CA GLU A 8 -5.36 -54.43 20.97
C GLU A 8 -4.37 -55.38 21.67
N THR A 9 -4.27 -55.20 22.99
CA THR A 9 -4.18 -56.23 24.05
C THR A 9 -3.17 -57.38 23.92
N GLY A 10 -2.13 -57.36 24.77
CA GLY A 10 -1.34 -58.56 25.02
C GLY A 10 -0.17 -58.38 25.97
N GLY A 11 -0.38 -57.87 27.19
CA GLY A 11 0.76 -57.59 28.07
C GLY A 11 0.50 -57.51 29.57
N ARG A 12 -0.65 -57.99 30.09
CA ARG A 12 -0.94 -57.94 31.54
C ARG A 12 -0.71 -59.26 32.29
N GLY A 13 -0.35 -60.34 31.60
CA GLY A 13 -0.15 -61.67 32.20
C GLY A 13 1.23 -61.94 32.79
N CYS A 14 2.31 -61.41 32.19
CA CYS A 14 3.67 -61.85 32.51
C CYS A 14 4.24 -61.21 33.80
N PHE A 15 3.84 -59.98 34.14
CA PHE A 15 4.46 -59.25 35.26
C PHE A 15 4.14 -59.84 36.64
N ARG A 16 3.02 -60.59 36.78
CA ARG A 16 2.62 -61.19 38.05
C ARG A 16 3.44 -62.44 38.41
N GLN A 17 3.92 -63.18 37.42
CA GLN A 17 4.66 -64.43 37.63
C GLN A 17 6.12 -64.14 38.01
N THR A 18 6.78 -63.22 37.31
CA THR A 18 8.17 -62.84 37.59
C THR A 18 8.34 -62.12 38.94
N LEU A 19 7.35 -61.33 39.36
CA LEU A 19 7.40 -60.66 40.66
C LEU A 19 7.28 -61.66 41.83
N MET A 20 6.51 -62.74 41.67
CA MET A 20 6.36 -63.77 42.70
C MET A 20 7.62 -64.63 42.84
N GLU A 21 8.34 -64.91 41.74
CA GLU A 21 9.61 -65.64 41.76
C GLU A 21 10.77 -64.82 42.36
N ALA A 22 10.87 -63.53 42.03
CA ALA A 22 11.90 -62.65 42.61
C ALA A 22 11.70 -62.43 44.12
N VAL A 23 10.44 -62.37 44.59
CA VAL A 23 10.13 -62.28 46.04
C VAL A 23 10.42 -63.59 46.76
N ALA A 24 10.27 -64.74 46.10
CA ALA A 24 10.61 -66.05 46.66
C ALA A 24 12.13 -66.25 46.82
N LEU A 25 12.94 -65.72 45.88
CA LEU A 25 14.40 -65.81 45.91
C LEU A 25 15.06 -64.90 46.97
N ALA A 26 14.47 -63.74 47.28
CA ALA A 26 15.01 -62.82 48.28
C ALA A 26 14.68 -63.21 49.74
N ALA A 27 13.73 -64.13 49.96
CA ALA A 27 13.29 -64.54 51.29
C ALA A 27 14.01 -65.81 51.76
N GLY A 28 15.21 -65.65 52.33
CA GLY A 28 15.99 -66.75 52.90
C GLY A 28 15.23 -67.62 53.95
N PRO A 29 15.73 -68.83 54.28
CA PRO A 29 14.94 -69.88 54.93
C PRO A 29 14.56 -69.67 56.41
N GLN A 30 14.94 -68.56 57.04
CA GLN A 30 14.91 -68.39 58.50
C GLN A 30 13.96 -67.29 59.01
N LEU A 31 12.94 -66.88 58.22
CA LEU A 31 11.94 -65.90 58.66
C LEU A 31 10.57 -66.53 58.95
N SER A 32 10.06 -66.30 60.16
CA SER A 32 8.77 -66.81 60.64
C SER A 32 7.59 -66.41 59.73
N ARG A 33 6.57 -67.29 59.65
CA ARG A 33 5.37 -67.12 58.80
C ARG A 33 4.64 -65.78 59.01
N THR A 34 4.74 -65.18 60.19
CA THR A 34 4.18 -63.86 60.51
C THR A 34 4.98 -62.71 59.89
N GLY A 35 6.32 -62.80 59.86
CA GLY A 35 7.19 -61.79 59.24
C GLY A 35 7.09 -61.72 57.70
N ARG A 36 6.84 -62.85 57.03
CA ARG A 36 6.66 -62.89 55.57
C ARG A 36 5.37 -62.17 55.09
N ARG A 37 4.30 -62.19 55.90
CA ARG A 37 3.03 -61.53 55.57
C ARG A 37 3.10 -60.01 55.75
N THR A 38 3.85 -59.52 56.73
CA THR A 38 4.05 -58.07 56.93
C THR A 38 4.99 -57.48 55.88
N LEU A 39 6.05 -58.19 55.50
CA LEU A 39 7.05 -57.71 54.53
C LEU A 39 6.50 -57.68 53.09
N THR A 40 5.74 -58.70 52.68
CA THR A 40 5.05 -58.71 51.37
C THR A 40 3.98 -57.63 51.26
N ARG A 41 3.19 -57.38 52.32
CA ARG A 41 2.24 -56.27 52.36
C ARG A 41 2.94 -54.90 52.27
N ALA A 42 4.09 -54.73 52.92
CA ALA A 42 4.86 -53.49 52.85
C ALA A 42 5.44 -53.25 51.44
N LEU A 43 5.97 -54.28 50.78
CA LEU A 43 6.49 -54.18 49.41
C LEU A 43 5.38 -53.91 48.39
N VAL A 44 4.25 -54.62 48.48
CA VAL A 44 3.09 -54.39 47.61
C VAL A 44 2.54 -52.98 47.80
N ARG A 45 2.47 -52.48 49.04
CA ARG A 45 2.05 -51.09 49.33
C ARG A 45 3.01 -50.06 48.73
N ARG A 46 4.32 -50.32 48.76
CA ARG A 46 5.35 -49.46 48.13
C ARG A 46 5.32 -49.50 46.60
N LEU A 47 5.04 -50.65 46.00
CA LEU A 47 4.90 -50.81 44.55
C LEU A 47 3.63 -50.13 44.05
N LEU A 48 2.49 -50.37 44.71
CA LEU A 48 1.22 -49.72 44.40
C LEU A 48 1.27 -48.20 44.59
N SER A 49 1.96 -47.72 45.63
CA SER A 49 2.14 -46.27 45.83
C SER A 49 3.01 -45.65 44.73
N ARG A 50 4.04 -46.35 44.24
CA ARG A 50 4.87 -45.88 43.13
C ARG A 50 4.10 -45.83 41.81
N THR A 51 3.31 -46.85 41.50
CA THR A 51 2.47 -46.84 40.30
C THR A 51 1.38 -45.77 40.38
N ALA A 52 0.74 -45.60 41.53
CA ALA A 52 -0.27 -44.55 41.73
C ALA A 52 0.32 -43.15 41.56
N LEU A 53 1.51 -42.89 42.13
CA LEU A 53 2.22 -41.62 41.93
C LEU A 53 2.59 -41.39 40.45
N ALA A 54 3.03 -42.44 39.74
CA ALA A 54 3.33 -42.34 38.31
C ALA A 54 2.08 -42.00 37.47
N PHE A 55 0.92 -42.60 37.77
CA PHE A 55 -0.34 -42.26 37.11
C PHE A 55 -0.78 -40.82 37.40
N VAL A 56 -0.66 -40.37 38.65
CA VAL A 56 -0.98 -38.97 39.03
C VAL A 56 -0.04 -38.00 38.33
N ALA A 57 1.27 -38.25 38.35
CA ALA A 57 2.27 -37.44 37.65
C ALA A 57 2.02 -37.41 36.14
N GLY A 58 1.71 -38.55 35.53
CA GLY A 58 1.33 -38.65 34.11
C GLY A 58 0.06 -37.86 33.79
N GLY A 59 -0.97 -37.95 34.62
CA GLY A 59 -2.21 -37.18 34.45
C GLY A 59 -2.00 -35.66 34.56
N ILE A 60 -1.16 -35.21 35.49
CA ILE A 60 -0.75 -33.81 35.62
C ILE A 60 0.02 -33.37 34.37
N PHE A 61 1.00 -34.17 33.93
CA PHE A 61 1.79 -33.86 32.74
C PHE A 61 0.93 -33.73 31.47
N VAL A 62 0.02 -34.68 31.22
CA VAL A 62 -0.92 -34.61 30.08
C VAL A 62 -1.84 -33.38 30.19
N SER A 63 -2.31 -33.06 31.40
CA SER A 63 -3.13 -31.85 31.63
C SER A 63 -2.35 -30.56 31.37
N LEU A 64 -1.07 -30.51 31.73
CA LEU A 64 -0.19 -29.38 31.43
C LEU A 64 0.08 -29.26 29.94
N LEU A 65 0.37 -30.36 29.24
CA LEU A 65 0.55 -30.36 27.79
C LEU A 65 -0.72 -29.89 27.07
N ARG A 66 -1.90 -30.35 27.50
CA ARG A 66 -3.18 -29.91 26.95
C ARG A 66 -3.40 -28.41 27.16
N LYS A 67 -3.17 -27.90 28.37
CA LYS A 67 -3.26 -26.45 28.65
C LYS A 67 -2.25 -25.64 27.85
N ALA A 68 -1.02 -26.12 27.71
CA ALA A 68 0.01 -25.47 26.91
C ALA A 68 -0.38 -25.42 25.42
N HIS A 69 -0.94 -26.50 24.89
CA HIS A 69 -1.45 -26.56 23.53
C HIS A 69 -2.66 -25.61 23.32
N GLU A 70 -3.60 -25.57 24.25
CA GLU A 70 -4.74 -24.63 24.21
C GLU A 70 -4.27 -23.16 24.25
N VAL A 71 -3.31 -22.82 25.11
CA VAL A 71 -2.70 -21.49 25.16
C VAL A 71 -1.96 -21.17 23.87
N TRP A 72 -1.19 -22.11 23.33
CA TRP A 72 -0.48 -21.92 22.06
C TRP A 72 -1.45 -21.66 20.90
N LEU A 73 -2.56 -22.40 20.81
CA LEU A 73 -3.59 -22.17 19.81
C LEU A 73 -4.24 -20.79 19.96
N ARG A 74 -4.56 -20.36 21.18
CA ARG A 74 -5.12 -19.01 21.43
C ARG A 74 -4.14 -17.91 21.03
N VAL A 75 -2.86 -18.05 21.37
CA VAL A 75 -1.82 -17.07 20.98
C VAL A 75 -1.66 -17.05 19.47
N ARG A 76 -1.68 -18.22 18.80
CA ARG A 76 -1.61 -18.31 17.34
C ARG A 76 -2.81 -17.65 16.68
N GLN A 77 -4.02 -17.91 17.17
CA GLN A 77 -5.25 -17.30 16.68
C GLN A 77 -5.25 -15.78 16.88
N ALA A 78 -4.89 -15.30 18.07
CA ALA A 78 -4.80 -13.87 18.37
C ALA A 78 -3.76 -13.17 17.47
N ARG A 79 -2.62 -13.82 17.19
CA ARG A 79 -1.62 -13.30 16.24
C ARG A 79 -2.15 -13.28 14.81
N ALA A 80 -2.81 -14.36 14.37
CA ALA A 80 -3.41 -14.42 13.03
C ALA A 80 -4.49 -13.35 12.85
N GLU A 81 -5.34 -13.15 13.86
CA GLU A 81 -6.37 -12.11 13.88
C GLU A 81 -5.75 -10.71 13.87
N PHE A 82 -4.69 -10.48 14.66
CA PHE A 82 -3.96 -9.22 14.65
C PHE A 82 -3.32 -8.92 13.29
N LEU A 83 -2.67 -9.91 12.67
CA LEU A 83 -2.09 -9.76 11.33
C LEU A 83 -3.17 -9.54 10.27
N TRP A 84 -4.30 -10.26 10.35
CA TRP A 84 -5.43 -10.08 9.47
C TRP A 84 -6.06 -8.69 9.59
N ARG A 85 -6.21 -8.17 10.82
CA ARG A 85 -6.74 -6.83 11.07
C ARG A 85 -5.84 -5.72 10.51
N ARG A 86 -4.53 -5.95 10.48
CA ARG A 86 -3.55 -5.04 9.89
C ARG A 86 -3.33 -5.25 8.40
N HIS A 87 -3.94 -6.28 7.81
CA HIS A 87 -3.74 -6.59 6.40
C HIS A 87 -4.37 -5.50 5.54
N VAL A 88 -3.58 -4.98 4.61
CA VAL A 88 -4.03 -4.03 3.60
C VAL A 88 -4.23 -4.82 2.32
N ASP A 89 -5.47 -4.91 1.86
CA ASP A 89 -5.79 -5.64 0.63
C ASP A 89 -5.67 -4.71 -0.58
N PHE A 90 -4.73 -5.03 -1.46
CA PHE A 90 -4.44 -4.35 -2.72
C PHE A 90 -5.05 -5.13 -3.89
N SER A 91 -6.37 -5.09 -4.00
CA SER A 91 -7.09 -5.89 -5.00
C SER A 91 -7.15 -5.22 -6.37
N GLU A 92 -7.37 -3.90 -6.40
CA GLU A 92 -7.77 -3.19 -7.62
C GLU A 92 -6.97 -1.91 -7.88
N VAL A 93 -6.66 -1.70 -9.16
CA VAL A 93 -6.13 -0.45 -9.70
C VAL A 93 -7.22 0.24 -10.49
N GLN A 94 -7.51 1.49 -10.12
CA GLN A 94 -8.40 2.39 -10.84
C GLN A 94 -7.58 3.41 -11.63
N ALA A 95 -7.69 3.41 -12.94
CA ALA A 95 -7.21 4.52 -13.77
C ALA A 95 -8.31 5.56 -13.93
N CYS A 96 -7.96 6.83 -13.74
CA CYS A 96 -8.88 7.95 -13.93
C CYS A 96 -8.22 9.11 -14.66
N LEU A 97 -9.03 9.82 -15.45
CA LEU A 97 -8.70 11.09 -16.04
C LEU A 97 -9.26 12.19 -15.14
N LEU A 98 -8.40 13.12 -14.74
CA LEU A 98 -8.77 14.33 -14.05
C LEU A 98 -8.59 15.52 -14.99
N SER A 99 -9.52 16.48 -14.96
CA SER A 99 -9.47 17.66 -15.82
C SER A 99 -9.81 18.93 -15.04
N THR A 100 -9.08 19.99 -15.37
CA THR A 100 -9.20 21.35 -14.85
C THR A 100 -9.99 22.28 -15.78
N GLU A 101 -10.61 21.74 -16.83
CA GLU A 101 -11.39 22.50 -17.83
C GLU A 101 -12.43 23.46 -17.20
N HIS A 102 -13.15 22.98 -16.17
CA HIS A 102 -14.18 23.76 -15.46
C HIS A 102 -13.69 24.35 -14.13
N LEU A 103 -12.37 24.38 -13.91
CA LEU A 103 -11.82 24.86 -12.65
C LEU A 103 -12.12 26.34 -12.48
N GLN A 104 -11.71 27.19 -13.42
CA GLN A 104 -11.85 28.65 -13.30
C GLN A 104 -13.31 29.11 -13.32
N SER A 105 -14.19 28.45 -14.08
CA SER A 105 -15.59 28.85 -14.24
C SER A 105 -16.49 28.35 -13.11
N LEU A 106 -16.27 27.12 -12.63
CA LEU A 106 -17.19 26.46 -11.69
C LEU A 106 -16.52 25.99 -10.39
N GLY A 107 -15.21 26.16 -10.25
CA GLY A 107 -14.45 25.58 -9.13
C GLY A 107 -14.46 24.05 -9.15
N ARG A 108 -14.54 23.43 -10.34
CA ARG A 108 -14.68 21.98 -10.52
C ARG A 108 -13.45 21.35 -11.14
N VAL A 109 -12.92 20.34 -10.45
CA VAL A 109 -12.00 19.35 -11.02
C VAL A 109 -12.78 18.09 -11.38
N GLU A 110 -12.95 17.85 -12.68
CA GLU A 110 -13.70 16.71 -13.19
C GLU A 110 -12.90 15.41 -13.03
N LYS A 111 -13.59 14.30 -12.74
CA LYS A 111 -13.00 12.95 -12.68
C LYS A 111 -13.80 12.01 -13.56
N ARG A 112 -13.12 11.37 -14.51
CA ARG A 112 -13.67 10.29 -15.35
C ARG A 112 -12.88 9.02 -15.09
N THR A 113 -13.57 7.92 -14.78
CA THR A 113 -12.92 6.62 -14.60
C THR A 113 -12.69 6.01 -15.98
N LEU A 114 -11.46 5.57 -16.25
CA LEU A 114 -11.09 4.93 -17.51
C LEU A 114 -11.30 3.43 -17.41
N PHE A 115 -10.72 2.82 -16.38
CA PHE A 115 -10.93 1.41 -16.06
C PHE A 115 -10.69 1.15 -14.58
N VAL A 116 -11.20 0.01 -14.13
CA VAL A 116 -10.88 -0.62 -12.84
C VAL A 116 -10.52 -2.05 -13.15
N LYS A 117 -9.33 -2.49 -12.74
CA LYS A 117 -8.81 -3.82 -13.05
C LYS A 117 -8.08 -4.41 -11.85
N PRO A 118 -8.02 -5.75 -11.73
CA PRO A 118 -7.15 -6.39 -10.75
C PRO A 118 -5.70 -5.94 -10.95
N ILE A 119 -4.97 -5.69 -9.85
CA ILE A 119 -3.58 -5.21 -9.92
C ILE A 119 -2.67 -6.13 -10.74
N ALA A 120 -2.88 -7.45 -10.63
CA ALA A 120 -2.14 -8.47 -11.37
C ALA A 120 -2.39 -8.43 -12.89
N GLU A 121 -3.55 -7.92 -13.33
CA GLU A 121 -3.81 -7.72 -14.77
C GLU A 121 -3.07 -6.48 -15.31
N VAL A 122 -2.91 -5.46 -14.46
CA VAL A 122 -2.18 -4.23 -14.80
C VAL A 122 -0.67 -4.50 -14.84
N PHE A 123 -0.13 -5.12 -13.79
CA PHE A 123 1.29 -5.44 -13.66
C PHE A 123 1.52 -6.94 -13.84
N LYS A 124 1.63 -7.38 -15.10
CA LYS A 124 1.83 -8.80 -15.45
C LYS A 124 3.19 -9.36 -15.06
N ASN A 125 4.20 -8.49 -14.91
CA ASN A 125 5.53 -8.91 -14.46
C ASN A 125 5.49 -9.08 -12.93
N GLU A 126 5.65 -10.32 -12.46
CA GLU A 126 5.59 -10.68 -11.03
C GLU A 126 6.60 -9.91 -10.18
N TYR A 127 7.80 -9.64 -10.71
CA TYR A 127 8.80 -8.85 -10.01
C TYR A 127 8.32 -7.42 -9.77
N ILE A 128 7.83 -6.75 -10.83
CA ILE A 128 7.31 -5.37 -10.72
C ILE A 128 6.07 -5.32 -9.85
N LEU A 129 5.19 -6.32 -9.96
CA LEU A 129 4.01 -6.44 -9.10
C LEU A 129 4.41 -6.53 -7.62
N ALA A 130 5.40 -7.37 -7.28
CA ALA A 130 5.91 -7.47 -5.91
C ALA A 130 6.47 -6.15 -5.40
N GLN A 131 7.25 -5.43 -6.23
CA GLN A 131 7.79 -4.11 -5.87
C GLN A 131 6.67 -3.06 -5.66
N VAL A 132 5.65 -3.06 -6.52
CA VAL A 132 4.49 -2.17 -6.36
C VAL A 132 3.73 -2.46 -5.08
N LEU A 133 3.51 -3.73 -4.74
CA LEU A 133 2.81 -4.14 -3.51
C LEU A 133 3.63 -3.76 -2.26
N GLU A 134 4.94 -3.99 -2.29
CA GLU A 134 5.83 -3.61 -1.19
C GLU A 134 5.87 -2.08 -1.00
N ALA A 135 6.00 -1.32 -2.08
CA ALA A 135 5.94 0.15 -2.05
C ALA A 135 4.57 0.65 -1.56
N ALA A 136 3.49 -0.01 -1.95
CA ALA A 136 2.14 0.33 -1.51
C ALA A 136 1.96 0.06 -0.01
N GLU A 137 2.51 -1.02 0.52
CA GLU A 137 2.50 -1.31 1.95
C GLU A 137 3.30 -0.24 2.73
N LYS A 138 4.49 0.14 2.24
CA LYS A 138 5.29 1.22 2.83
C LYS A 138 4.55 2.57 2.82
N ALA A 139 3.93 2.91 1.70
CA ALA A 139 3.10 4.11 1.57
C ALA A 139 1.90 4.11 2.54
N ALA A 140 1.25 2.95 2.71
CA ALA A 140 0.16 2.79 3.68
C ALA A 140 0.63 3.00 5.12
N ILE A 141 1.81 2.50 5.48
CA ILE A 141 2.41 2.65 6.80
C ILE A 141 2.83 4.12 7.05
N SER A 142 3.45 4.77 6.06
CA SER A 142 3.90 6.17 6.19
C SER A 142 2.75 7.18 6.12
N LYS A 143 1.56 6.75 5.70
CA LYS A 143 0.41 7.60 5.36
C LYS A 143 0.70 8.58 4.23
N ASP A 144 1.72 8.30 3.43
CA ASP A 144 2.00 9.04 2.21
C ASP A 144 1.19 8.40 1.06
N PRO A 145 0.27 9.12 0.42
CA PRO A 145 -0.49 8.58 -0.70
C PRO A 145 0.35 8.38 -1.97
N MET A 146 1.62 8.80 -2.01
CA MET A 146 2.46 8.70 -3.20
C MET A 146 3.23 7.38 -3.23
N LEU A 147 2.87 6.48 -4.16
CA LEU A 147 3.50 5.17 -4.28
C LEU A 147 5.01 5.27 -4.51
N MET A 148 5.36 6.22 -5.36
CA MET A 148 6.62 6.19 -6.05
C MET A 148 7.80 6.73 -5.22
N VAL A 149 7.52 7.43 -4.11
CA VAL A 149 8.53 7.77 -3.09
C VAL A 149 9.24 6.52 -2.58
N HIS A 150 8.57 5.36 -2.61
CA HIS A 150 9.07 4.09 -2.10
C HIS A 150 9.66 3.16 -3.18
N LEU A 151 9.74 3.61 -4.43
CA LEU A 151 10.28 2.85 -5.56
C LEU A 151 11.67 3.36 -5.95
N SER A 152 12.54 2.44 -6.38
CA SER A 152 13.84 2.77 -6.99
C SER A 152 13.67 3.42 -8.37
N GLY A 153 14.71 4.07 -8.89
CA GLY A 153 14.66 4.74 -10.20
C GLY A 153 14.32 3.80 -11.36
N GLU A 154 14.82 2.56 -11.32
CA GLU A 154 14.53 1.52 -12.32
C GLU A 154 13.09 1.02 -12.21
N GLU A 155 12.61 0.76 -10.99
CA GLU A 155 11.22 0.36 -10.73
C GLU A 155 10.22 1.42 -11.20
N LYS A 156 10.50 2.70 -10.92
CA LYS A 156 9.68 3.83 -11.38
C LYS A 156 9.48 3.79 -12.88
N TRP A 157 10.56 3.61 -13.64
CA TRP A 157 10.49 3.53 -15.09
C TRP A 157 9.56 2.40 -15.55
N HIS A 158 9.69 1.20 -14.98
CA HIS A 158 8.85 0.06 -15.33
C HIS A 158 7.37 0.27 -14.97
N VAL A 159 7.09 0.82 -13.79
CA VAL A 159 5.73 1.10 -13.32
C VAL A 159 5.08 2.17 -14.21
N LEU A 160 5.79 3.27 -14.48
CA LEU A 160 5.30 4.36 -15.32
C LEU A 160 5.10 3.92 -16.78
N ASN A 161 6.02 3.15 -17.35
CA ASN A 161 5.89 2.62 -18.69
C ASN A 161 4.68 1.67 -18.79
N THR A 162 4.49 0.80 -17.79
CA THR A 162 3.31 -0.09 -17.71
C THR A 162 2.02 0.72 -17.66
N CYS A 163 1.95 1.72 -16.79
CA CYS A 163 0.80 2.63 -16.68
C CYS A 163 0.54 3.36 -18.00
N THR A 164 1.58 3.91 -18.62
CA THR A 164 1.49 4.61 -19.91
C THR A 164 0.96 3.69 -21.00
N ASN A 165 1.41 2.44 -21.07
CA ASN A 165 0.94 1.47 -22.06
C ASN A 165 -0.55 1.13 -21.86
N HIS A 166 -1.02 0.96 -20.62
CA HIS A 166 -2.44 0.75 -20.36
C HIS A 166 -3.28 1.97 -20.74
N LEU A 167 -2.86 3.19 -20.40
CA LEU A 167 -3.56 4.40 -20.84
C LEU A 167 -3.55 4.50 -22.36
N GLY A 168 -2.39 4.32 -22.99
CA GLY A 168 -2.22 4.33 -24.44
C GLY A 168 -3.18 3.37 -25.12
N SER A 169 -3.34 2.15 -24.58
CA SER A 169 -4.30 1.17 -25.10
C SER A 169 -5.76 1.62 -24.98
N CYS A 170 -6.11 2.34 -23.91
CA CYS A 170 -7.46 2.89 -23.72
C CYS A 170 -7.74 4.07 -24.66
N PHE A 171 -6.72 4.89 -24.95
CA PHE A 171 -6.85 6.12 -25.73
C PHE A 171 -6.51 5.99 -27.22
N ALA A 172 -5.76 4.97 -27.64
CA ALA A 172 -5.41 4.76 -29.04
C ALA A 172 -6.64 4.78 -29.98
N PRO A 173 -7.79 4.17 -29.61
CA PRO A 173 -9.00 4.25 -30.44
C PRO A 173 -9.60 5.67 -30.48
N TYR A 174 -9.49 6.42 -29.38
CA TYR A 174 -10.05 7.77 -29.28
C TYR A 174 -9.12 8.84 -29.84
N HIS A 175 -7.86 8.53 -30.10
CA HIS A 175 -6.88 9.46 -30.64
C HIS A 175 -7.29 9.98 -32.04
N VAL A 176 -8.01 9.16 -32.81
CA VAL A 176 -8.64 9.56 -34.08
C VAL A 176 -9.69 10.64 -33.84
N PHE A 177 -10.59 10.43 -32.88
CA PHE A 177 -11.65 11.38 -32.53
C PHE A 177 -11.11 12.68 -31.92
N PHE A 178 -10.08 12.61 -31.07
CA PHE A 178 -9.47 13.82 -30.51
C PHE A 178 -8.71 14.64 -31.57
N ASN A 179 -8.05 13.97 -32.52
CA ASN A 179 -7.42 14.65 -33.65
C ASN A 179 -8.45 15.26 -34.61
N GLU A 180 -9.61 14.63 -34.80
CA GLU A 180 -10.72 15.22 -35.58
C GLU A 180 -11.40 16.38 -34.84
N ALA A 181 -11.67 16.24 -33.54
CA ALA A 181 -12.32 17.29 -32.74
C ALA A 181 -11.49 18.59 -32.67
N ARG A 182 -10.14 18.49 -32.70
CA ARG A 182 -9.25 19.65 -32.80
C ARG A 182 -9.44 20.46 -34.10
N ARG A 183 -10.05 19.90 -35.15
CA ARG A 183 -10.41 20.65 -36.37
C ARG A 183 -11.57 21.62 -36.14
N THR A 184 -12.34 21.45 -35.07
CA THR A 184 -13.53 22.25 -34.75
C THR A 184 -13.42 22.90 -33.37
N GLN A 185 -12.50 23.87 -33.17
CA GLN A 185 -12.42 24.74 -31.97
C GLN A 185 -12.62 24.07 -30.58
N THR A 186 -12.47 22.75 -30.43
CA THR A 186 -12.83 22.11 -29.16
C THR A 186 -11.76 22.39 -28.11
N TYR A 187 -12.21 23.00 -27.02
CA TYR A 187 -11.48 23.50 -25.85
C TYR A 187 -10.79 22.42 -24.99
N TYR A 188 -10.44 21.25 -25.52
CA TYR A 188 -9.77 20.22 -24.73
C TYR A 188 -8.33 20.65 -24.43
N ARG A 189 -8.16 21.35 -23.30
CA ARG A 189 -6.94 22.06 -22.93
C ARG A 189 -6.06 21.24 -21.98
N SER A 190 -6.68 20.42 -21.13
CA SER A 190 -6.06 19.95 -19.88
C SER A 190 -6.50 18.54 -19.49
N ALA A 191 -5.55 17.61 -19.45
CA ALA A 191 -5.78 16.20 -19.09
C ALA A 191 -4.68 15.70 -18.17
N TRP A 192 -5.07 15.18 -17.01
CA TRP A 192 -4.19 14.51 -16.06
C TRP A 192 -4.66 13.07 -15.91
N TYR A 193 -3.75 12.12 -16.01
CA TYR A 193 -4.06 10.72 -15.78
C TYR A 193 -3.59 10.32 -14.39
N CYS A 194 -4.42 9.60 -13.66
CA CYS A 194 -4.11 9.16 -12.31
C CYS A 194 -4.48 7.70 -12.18
N PHE A 195 -3.47 6.87 -11.90
CA PHE A 195 -3.65 5.51 -11.45
C PHE A 195 -3.75 5.53 -9.93
N THR A 196 -4.86 5.03 -9.42
CA THR A 196 -5.13 4.93 -7.99
C THR A 196 -5.19 3.46 -7.65
N LEU A 197 -4.21 2.99 -6.89
CA LEU A 197 -4.30 1.73 -6.18
C LEU A 197 -5.26 1.91 -5.01
N THR A 198 -6.34 1.15 -5.04
CA THR A 198 -7.38 1.20 -4.01
C THR A 198 -7.08 0.11 -2.99
N CYS A 199 -6.92 0.53 -1.75
CA CYS A 199 -6.48 -0.35 -0.67
C CYS A 199 -7.58 -0.41 0.38
N HIS A 200 -8.11 -1.59 0.64
CA HIS A 200 -9.10 -1.77 1.68
C HIS A 200 -8.40 -2.01 3.01
N GLN A 201 -8.66 -1.13 3.98
CA GLN A 201 -8.17 -1.31 5.34
C GLN A 201 -9.21 -2.10 6.13
N THR A 202 -8.78 -3.20 6.75
CA THR A 202 -9.66 -4.05 7.56
C THR A 202 -10.00 -3.43 8.91
N GLU A 203 -9.12 -2.58 9.44
CA GLU A 203 -9.24 -1.94 10.76
C GLU A 203 -10.12 -0.69 10.79
N SER A 204 -10.31 0.01 9.66
CA SER A 204 -11.02 1.29 9.66
C SER A 204 -12.54 1.10 9.75
N ALA A 205 -13.19 1.77 10.71
CA ALA A 205 -14.63 1.67 10.91
C ALA A 205 -15.41 2.27 9.73
N GLY A 206 -14.79 3.21 9.01
CA GLY A 206 -15.28 3.73 7.73
C GLY A 206 -15.46 2.69 6.62
N ARG A 207 -14.96 1.45 6.79
CA ARG A 207 -15.25 0.34 5.86
C ARG A 207 -16.69 -0.16 5.96
N TRP A 208 -17.24 -0.20 7.17
CA TRP A 208 -18.43 -1.00 7.43
C TRP A 208 -19.72 -0.19 7.31
N PHE A 209 -19.75 1.08 7.73
CA PHE A 209 -20.97 1.89 7.66
C PHE A 209 -20.67 3.40 7.63
N ILE A 210 -21.08 4.09 6.56
CA ILE A 210 -21.28 5.55 6.57
C ILE A 210 -22.78 5.76 6.84
N THR A 211 -23.14 6.03 8.09
CA THR A 211 -24.51 6.45 8.44
C THR A 211 -24.49 7.83 9.05
N PRO A 212 -25.56 8.64 8.90
CA PRO A 212 -25.64 9.96 9.53
C PRO A 212 -25.40 9.95 11.05
N HIS A 213 -25.68 8.82 11.71
CA HIS A 213 -25.56 8.65 13.17
C HIS A 213 -24.15 8.24 13.63
N HIS A 214 -23.27 7.84 12.72
CA HIS A 214 -21.87 7.54 12.99
C HIS A 214 -20.98 8.20 11.94
N PRO A 215 -20.73 9.52 12.07
CA PRO A 215 -19.80 10.22 11.20
C PRO A 215 -18.41 9.61 11.35
N VAL A 216 -17.83 9.20 10.24
CA VAL A 216 -16.47 8.68 10.16
C VAL A 216 -15.51 9.80 10.56
N GLY A 217 -14.59 9.52 11.50
CA GLY A 217 -13.57 10.50 11.89
C GLY A 217 -12.69 10.88 10.70
N ALA A 218 -12.15 12.10 10.68
CA ALA A 218 -11.38 12.63 9.54
C ALA A 218 -10.15 11.76 9.14
N GLY A 219 -9.72 10.82 9.98
CA GLY A 219 -8.63 9.88 9.70
C GLY A 219 -9.05 8.42 9.52
N ASP A 220 -10.34 8.10 9.63
CA ASP A 220 -10.85 6.72 9.61
C ASP A 220 -11.37 6.32 8.22
N CYS A 221 -10.50 6.39 7.22
CA CYS A 221 -10.88 6.04 5.86
C CYS A 221 -10.89 4.51 5.69
N GLY A 222 -12.08 3.93 5.45
CA GLY A 222 -12.27 2.52 5.03
C GLY A 222 -11.40 2.10 3.85
N ILE A 223 -10.98 3.08 3.06
CA ILE A 223 -10.25 2.93 1.81
C ILE A 223 -9.09 3.91 1.80
N LEU A 224 -7.88 3.39 1.69
CA LEU A 224 -6.68 4.16 1.37
C LEU A 224 -6.50 4.20 -0.15
N ARG A 225 -6.12 5.36 -0.68
CA ARG A 225 -5.89 5.57 -2.11
C ARG A 225 -4.45 5.97 -2.34
N ILE A 226 -3.65 5.01 -2.80
CA ILE A 226 -2.25 5.23 -3.17
C ILE A 226 -2.21 5.57 -4.65
N ARG A 227 -1.47 6.60 -5.04
CA ARG A 227 -1.59 7.21 -6.36
C ARG A 227 -0.27 7.20 -7.12
N ILE A 228 -0.41 7.05 -8.43
CA ILE A 228 0.59 7.31 -9.46
C ILE A 228 -0.07 8.32 -10.39
N VAL A 229 0.57 9.48 -10.59
CA VAL A 229 -0.03 10.58 -11.34
C VAL A 229 0.83 10.90 -12.57
N MET A 230 0.17 11.14 -13.69
CA MET A 230 0.77 11.52 -14.95
C MET A 230 0.11 12.82 -15.38
N ALA A 231 0.89 13.86 -15.57
CA ALA A 231 0.37 15.19 -15.82
C ALA A 231 0.97 15.79 -17.09
N ASN A 232 0.21 16.70 -17.69
CA ASN A 232 0.76 17.56 -18.73
C ASN A 232 1.66 18.60 -18.06
N GLU A 233 2.89 18.75 -18.58
CA GLU A 233 3.84 19.75 -18.09
C GLU A 233 3.27 21.17 -18.13
N GLN A 234 2.59 21.53 -19.22
CA GLN A 234 2.08 22.87 -19.41
C GLN A 234 1.05 23.23 -18.33
N GLU A 235 0.21 22.27 -17.94
CA GLU A 235 -0.77 22.49 -16.88
C GLU A 235 -0.09 22.74 -15.53
N LEU A 236 0.97 22.00 -15.21
CA LEU A 236 1.74 22.24 -13.99
C LEU A 236 2.35 23.64 -13.96
N ARG A 237 2.87 24.09 -15.10
CA ARG A 237 3.42 25.44 -15.27
C ARG A 237 2.32 26.48 -15.07
N ASP A 238 1.16 26.30 -15.69
CA ASP A 238 0.03 27.23 -15.58
C ASP A 238 -0.49 27.33 -14.14
N ILE A 239 -0.52 26.22 -13.39
CA ILE A 239 -0.89 26.21 -11.97
C ILE A 239 0.19 26.89 -11.12
N ALA A 240 1.47 26.54 -11.33
CA ALA A 240 2.59 27.13 -10.59
C ALA A 240 2.71 28.65 -10.83
N ALA A 241 2.44 29.10 -12.06
CA ALA A 241 2.39 30.52 -12.42
C ALA A 241 1.13 31.25 -11.90
N GLY A 242 0.15 30.52 -11.37
CA GLY A 242 -1.14 31.06 -10.94
C GLY A 242 -2.06 31.47 -12.09
N THR A 243 -1.71 31.15 -13.34
CA THR A 243 -2.60 31.34 -14.51
C THR A 243 -3.83 30.45 -14.38
N GLN A 244 -3.65 29.23 -13.89
CA GLN A 244 -4.74 28.32 -13.55
C GLN A 244 -4.92 28.28 -12.04
N ALA A 245 -6.00 28.92 -11.56
CA ALA A 245 -6.36 28.99 -10.15
C ALA A 245 -7.87 28.71 -9.99
N PRO A 246 -8.31 28.24 -8.81
CA PRO A 246 -9.74 28.16 -8.50
C PRO A 246 -10.35 29.57 -8.47
N PRO A 247 -11.66 29.72 -8.70
CA PRO A 247 -12.33 31.01 -8.68
C PRO A 247 -12.31 31.60 -7.27
N ASP A 248 -12.42 32.94 -7.18
CA ASP A 248 -12.45 33.66 -5.91
C ASP A 248 -13.63 33.24 -5.02
N SER A 249 -14.71 32.72 -5.62
CA SER A 249 -15.85 32.13 -4.91
C SER A 249 -15.52 30.84 -4.16
N GLY A 250 -14.35 30.26 -4.40
CA GLY A 250 -13.91 28.99 -3.82
C GLY A 250 -14.27 27.77 -4.67
N MET A 251 -13.96 26.58 -4.14
CA MET A 251 -14.22 25.29 -4.80
C MET A 251 -15.69 24.91 -4.73
N PHE A 252 -16.18 24.18 -5.74
CA PHE A 252 -17.58 23.74 -5.79
C PHE A 252 -18.00 22.91 -4.56
N ASN A 253 -17.10 22.06 -4.05
CA ASN A 253 -17.25 21.36 -2.77
C ASN A 253 -15.90 20.80 -2.29
N GLY A 254 -15.88 20.20 -1.09
CA GLY A 254 -14.69 19.59 -0.49
C GLY A 254 -14.04 18.50 -1.36
N ARG A 255 -14.81 17.73 -2.13
CA ARG A 255 -14.26 16.69 -3.03
C ARG A 255 -13.44 17.30 -4.17
N HIS A 256 -13.90 18.41 -4.75
CA HIS A 256 -13.10 19.11 -5.77
C HIS A 256 -11.90 19.81 -5.15
N GLN A 257 -12.02 20.32 -3.92
CA GLN A 257 -10.91 20.89 -3.16
C GLN A 257 -9.80 19.86 -2.90
N GLU A 258 -10.15 18.65 -2.46
CA GLU A 258 -9.20 17.55 -2.26
C GLU A 258 -8.53 17.10 -3.56
N ARG A 259 -9.26 17.14 -4.68
CA ARG A 259 -8.64 16.88 -5.98
C ARG A 259 -7.65 17.98 -6.28
N TRP A 260 -8.07 19.24 -6.23
CA TRP A 260 -7.25 20.40 -6.52
C TRP A 260 -5.99 20.50 -5.65
N SER A 261 -6.07 20.16 -4.36
CA SER A 261 -4.91 20.18 -3.47
C SER A 261 -3.80 19.24 -3.95
N VAL A 262 -4.16 18.14 -4.60
CA VAL A 262 -3.21 17.20 -5.22
C VAL A 262 -2.51 17.87 -6.41
N PHE A 263 -3.25 18.53 -7.29
CA PHE A 263 -2.66 19.29 -8.42
C PHE A 263 -1.72 20.37 -7.93
N ARG A 264 -2.15 21.13 -6.91
CA ARG A 264 -1.35 22.19 -6.32
C ARG A 264 -0.05 21.62 -5.72
N ARG A 265 -0.14 20.53 -4.95
CA ARG A 265 1.05 19.87 -4.40
C ARG A 265 2.02 19.44 -5.50
N PHE A 266 1.52 18.84 -6.57
CA PHE A 266 2.35 18.47 -7.72
C PHE A 266 2.98 19.66 -8.43
N SER A 267 2.23 20.76 -8.62
CA SER A 267 2.80 21.99 -9.18
C SER A 267 3.88 22.61 -8.29
N GLU A 268 3.75 22.52 -6.97
CA GLU A 268 4.75 22.99 -6.02
C GLU A 268 6.05 22.17 -6.13
N LEU A 269 5.94 20.83 -6.12
CA LEU A 269 7.10 19.93 -6.28
C LEU A 269 7.76 20.13 -7.65
N PHE A 270 6.96 20.26 -8.71
CA PHE A 270 7.45 20.55 -10.05
C PHE A 270 8.20 21.89 -10.12
N ASN A 271 7.66 22.94 -9.51
CA ASN A 271 8.31 24.24 -9.47
C ASN A 271 9.64 24.19 -8.71
N ARG A 272 9.70 23.45 -7.58
CA ARG A 272 10.96 23.21 -6.85
C ARG A 272 12.00 22.54 -7.74
N GLN A 273 11.60 21.53 -8.52
CA GLN A 273 12.49 20.85 -9.46
C GLN A 273 13.01 21.82 -10.53
N LEU A 274 12.16 22.68 -11.11
CA LEU A 274 12.57 23.69 -12.08
C LEU A 274 13.55 24.70 -11.47
N CYS A 275 13.28 25.21 -10.27
CA CYS A 275 14.18 26.13 -9.58
C CYS A 275 15.57 25.52 -9.34
N ARG A 276 15.64 24.21 -9.06
CA ARG A 276 16.91 23.49 -8.88
C ARG A 276 17.62 23.18 -10.19
N ALA A 277 16.86 22.85 -11.24
CA ALA A 277 17.42 22.54 -12.55
C ALA A 277 18.10 23.76 -13.20
N GLY A 278 17.83 24.98 -12.71
CA GLY A 278 18.75 26.08 -12.89
C GLY A 278 18.83 26.60 -14.32
N ASP A 279 17.71 26.72 -15.03
CA ASP A 279 17.60 27.77 -16.05
C ASP A 279 17.53 29.13 -15.33
N GLY A 280 18.68 29.62 -14.86
CA GLY A 280 18.90 30.99 -14.37
C GLY A 280 18.64 32.09 -15.42
N HIS A 281 17.84 31.80 -16.46
CA HIS A 281 17.56 32.70 -17.58
C HIS A 281 16.08 32.78 -18.01
N LEU A 282 15.16 32.00 -17.44
CA LEU A 282 13.73 32.10 -17.82
C LEU A 282 12.85 32.94 -16.86
N HIS A 283 13.41 33.49 -15.77
CA HIS A 283 12.70 34.43 -14.87
C HIS A 283 12.81 35.89 -15.32
N GLY A 284 12.49 36.14 -16.60
CA GLY A 284 12.25 37.49 -17.13
C GLY A 284 10.79 37.96 -17.01
N GLN A 285 9.84 37.07 -16.68
CA GLN A 285 8.46 37.47 -16.40
C GLN A 285 8.29 37.72 -14.91
N LYS A 286 8.49 38.98 -14.53
CA LYS A 286 7.96 39.52 -13.26
C LYS A 286 6.48 39.16 -13.19
N ALA A 287 6.12 38.27 -12.26
CA ALA A 287 4.73 38.09 -11.89
C ALA A 287 4.12 39.48 -11.64
N PRO A 288 2.93 39.80 -12.18
CA PRO A 288 2.30 41.08 -11.94
C PRO A 288 2.05 41.21 -10.44
N SER A 289 2.86 42.05 -9.79
CA SER A 289 2.70 42.43 -8.40
C SER A 289 1.37 43.18 -8.29
N LYS A 290 0.28 42.43 -8.05
CA LYS A 290 -0.91 43.00 -7.44
C LYS A 290 -0.48 43.42 -6.04
N LYS A 291 -0.25 44.72 -5.87
CA LYS A 291 -0.06 45.40 -4.59
C LYS A 291 -1.29 45.15 -3.72
N VAL A 292 -1.29 44.05 -2.97
CA VAL A 292 -2.10 43.90 -1.76
C VAL A 292 -1.18 44.26 -0.61
N SER A 293 -1.23 45.52 -0.21
CA SER A 293 -0.49 46.06 0.92
C SER A 293 -1.10 45.53 2.22
N HIS A 294 -0.57 44.41 2.71
CA HIS A 294 -0.60 44.07 4.13
C HIS A 294 0.83 43.81 4.59
N SER A 295 1.32 44.73 5.41
CA SER A 295 2.63 44.70 6.06
C SER A 295 2.69 43.55 7.08
N LEU A 296 3.42 42.49 6.73
CA LEU A 296 4.01 41.58 7.71
C LEU A 296 5.51 41.52 7.40
N GLY A 297 6.29 42.18 8.25
CA GLY A 297 7.74 42.15 8.20
C GLY A 297 8.24 40.77 8.58
N LEU A 298 8.86 40.09 7.62
CA LEU A 298 9.67 38.89 7.84
C LEU A 298 11.08 39.23 7.36
N SER A 299 11.94 39.55 8.31
CA SER A 299 13.38 39.64 8.14
C SER A 299 13.91 38.25 7.82
N ALA A 300 14.24 37.99 6.56
CA ALA A 300 14.94 36.79 6.13
C ALA A 300 16.43 37.12 5.96
N GLN A 301 17.17 37.09 7.07
CA GLN A 301 18.60 36.74 7.07
C GLN A 301 18.67 35.31 7.56
N GLY A 302 18.93 34.36 6.68
CA GLY A 302 19.00 32.95 7.03
C GLY A 302 19.69 32.16 5.93
N ASP A 303 20.95 31.83 6.18
CA ASP A 303 21.67 30.63 5.75
C ASP A 303 21.47 30.20 4.28
N ASP A 304 22.41 30.60 3.40
CA ASP A 304 22.51 30.23 1.97
C ASP A 304 22.91 28.75 1.74
N SER A 305 22.61 27.87 2.68
CA SER A 305 22.77 26.43 2.48
C SER A 305 21.73 25.97 1.45
N PRO A 306 22.11 25.29 0.35
CA PRO A 306 21.15 24.80 -0.63
C PRO A 306 20.13 23.92 0.09
N PRO A 307 18.82 24.12 -0.14
CA PRO A 307 17.78 23.37 0.55
C PRO A 307 18.04 21.87 0.34
N GLY A 308 18.15 21.13 1.45
CA GLY A 308 18.38 19.69 1.41
C GLY A 308 17.36 19.00 0.50
N ILE A 309 17.79 17.96 -0.21
CA ILE A 309 16.91 17.15 -1.06
C ILE A 309 15.89 16.48 -0.14
N GLU A 310 14.61 16.84 -0.28
CA GLU A 310 13.53 16.16 0.42
C GLU A 310 13.27 14.82 -0.29
N PRO A 311 12.90 13.75 0.43
CA PRO A 311 12.55 12.46 -0.19
C PRO A 311 11.46 12.59 -1.26
N GLU A 312 10.57 13.56 -1.10
CA GLU A 312 9.49 13.90 -2.04
C GLU A 312 10.00 14.48 -3.37
N ASP A 313 11.23 14.98 -3.45
CA ASP A 313 11.78 15.47 -4.71
C ASP A 313 12.15 14.34 -5.66
N ASN A 314 12.32 13.12 -5.13
CA ASN A 314 12.40 11.91 -5.93
C ASN A 314 11.03 11.51 -6.50
N ALA A 315 9.95 12.22 -6.14
CA ALA A 315 8.59 11.94 -6.59
C ALA A 315 8.28 12.44 -8.03
N ILE A 316 9.30 12.79 -8.84
CA ILE A 316 9.07 13.33 -10.18
C ILE A 316 10.03 12.71 -11.20
N GLN A 317 9.46 12.12 -12.25
CA GLN A 317 10.20 11.61 -13.40
C GLN A 317 9.64 12.20 -14.70
N ARG A 318 10.38 13.14 -15.30
CA ARG A 318 10.01 13.71 -16.60
C ARG A 318 10.22 12.68 -17.71
N ILE A 319 9.19 12.39 -18.49
CA ILE A 319 9.30 11.56 -19.70
C ILE A 319 9.07 12.44 -20.92
N HIS A 320 10.14 12.68 -21.66
CA HIS A 320 10.03 13.37 -22.94
C HIS A 320 9.34 12.43 -23.95
N ILE A 321 8.14 12.80 -24.39
CA ILE A 321 7.44 12.08 -25.46
C ILE A 321 7.83 12.76 -26.78
N PRO A 322 8.61 12.09 -27.65
CA PRO A 322 8.99 12.69 -28.92
C PRO A 322 7.74 12.99 -29.75
N PHE A 323 7.50 14.26 -30.04
CA PHE A 323 6.48 14.64 -31.00
C PHE A 323 7.03 14.40 -32.41
N PRO A 324 6.30 13.72 -33.32
CA PRO A 324 6.71 13.64 -34.70
C PRO A 324 6.75 15.07 -35.23
N SER A 325 7.96 15.60 -35.48
CA SER A 325 8.09 16.89 -36.13
C SER A 325 7.45 16.75 -37.51
N SER A 326 6.33 17.42 -37.74
CA SER A 326 5.70 17.52 -39.07
C SER A 326 6.50 18.44 -39.99
N LYS A 327 7.84 18.40 -39.89
CA LYS A 327 8.74 19.07 -40.80
C LYS A 327 9.04 18.11 -41.94
N GLY A 328 8.35 18.32 -43.06
CA GLY A 328 8.87 17.88 -44.35
C GLY A 328 7.83 17.31 -45.30
N ARG A 329 7.10 18.19 -45.99
CA ARG A 329 7.15 18.32 -47.46
C ARG A 329 6.04 19.26 -47.92
N GLY A 330 6.44 20.45 -48.37
CA GLY A 330 5.53 21.39 -49.00
C GLY A 330 6.04 22.79 -48.78
N ASP A 331 6.64 23.35 -49.83
CA ASP A 331 7.12 24.72 -49.87
C ASP A 331 6.01 25.72 -49.52
N ALA A 332 6.42 26.86 -48.96
CA ALA A 332 5.66 28.09 -48.78
C ALA A 332 4.60 28.10 -47.66
N GLU A 333 5.04 28.41 -46.44
CA GLU A 333 4.66 29.61 -45.67
C GLU A 333 5.45 29.59 -44.36
N GLU A 334 6.03 30.72 -43.96
CA GLU A 334 6.77 30.85 -42.69
C GLU A 334 5.86 30.43 -41.53
N PRO A 335 6.19 29.34 -40.81
CA PRO A 335 5.44 29.01 -39.61
C PRO A 335 5.80 30.04 -38.54
N THR A 336 4.82 30.84 -38.14
CA THR A 336 4.90 31.69 -36.93
C THR A 336 5.43 30.87 -35.76
N GLU A 337 6.43 31.39 -35.04
CA GLU A 337 7.23 30.72 -34.00
C GLU A 337 6.45 30.03 -32.87
N ASP A 338 5.14 30.26 -32.76
CA ASP A 338 4.28 29.71 -31.69
C ASP A 338 3.75 28.28 -31.92
N GLN A 339 3.98 27.65 -33.08
CA GLN A 339 3.24 26.40 -33.41
C GLN A 339 3.96 25.06 -33.14
N SER A 340 5.21 25.04 -32.67
CA SER A 340 5.89 23.79 -32.33
C SER A 340 6.36 23.73 -30.88
N VAL A 341 5.42 23.89 -29.93
CA VAL A 341 5.70 23.54 -28.53
C VAL A 341 5.74 22.02 -28.42
N ALA A 342 6.95 21.46 -28.29
CA ALA A 342 7.13 20.09 -27.82
C ALA A 342 6.37 19.95 -26.49
N LYS A 343 5.33 19.11 -26.46
CA LYS A 343 4.58 18.86 -25.23
C LYS A 343 5.27 17.74 -24.47
N ASP A 344 6.15 18.12 -23.56
CA ASP A 344 6.70 17.19 -22.60
C ASP A 344 5.59 16.70 -21.67
N VAL A 345 5.57 15.39 -21.41
CA VAL A 345 4.66 14.78 -20.43
C VAL A 345 5.47 14.52 -19.17
N VAL A 346 5.15 15.26 -18.11
CA VAL A 346 5.78 15.06 -16.82
C VAL A 346 5.06 13.92 -16.13
N LEU A 347 5.75 12.83 -15.90
CA LEU A 347 5.22 11.78 -15.04
C LEU A 347 5.60 12.12 -13.61
N PHE A 348 4.61 12.09 -12.73
CA PHE A 348 4.89 12.17 -11.32
C PHE A 348 5.22 10.77 -10.84
N SER A 349 6.46 10.65 -10.37
CA SER A 349 7.03 9.45 -9.81
C SER A 349 7.19 9.62 -8.31
#